data_AF-A0A2P6TBY2-F1
#
_entry.id   AF-A0A2P6TBY2-F1
#
_cell.length_a   1.000
_cell.length_b   1.000
_cell.length_c   1.000
_cell.angle_alpha   90.00
_cell.angle_beta   90.00
_cell.angle_gamma   90.00
#
_symmetry.space_group_name_H-M   'P 1'
#
loop_
_entity.id
_entity.type
_entity.pdbx_description
1 polymer ?
#
loop_
_entity_poly.entity_id
_entity_poly.type
_entity_poly.pdbx_seq_one_letter_code
_entity_poly.pdbx_strand_id
1 'polypeptide(L)' 'MLKQKLQELLQKPTEEQRLYRGEALLEDGQSLAELGVQNDDELGVAYRLPDGEFEALHVERFDQGSKEDAPAG' A
#
# COMPACT_ATOMS: atom_id res chain seq x y z
N MET A 1 1.45 -8.18 -13.94
CA MET A 1 1.89 -6.93 -13.28
C MET A 1 1.26 -6.82 -11.89
N LEU A 2 1.85 -6.08 -10.93
CA LEU A 2 1.31 -5.95 -9.56
C LEU A 2 -0.12 -5.38 -9.55
N LYS A 3 -0.36 -4.26 -10.25
CA LYS A 3 -1.69 -3.64 -10.34
C LYS A 3 -2.77 -4.57 -10.89
N GLN A 4 -2.43 -5.45 -11.84
CA GLN A 4 -3.37 -6.46 -12.36
C GLN A 4 -3.78 -7.47 -11.28
N LYS A 5 -2.81 -7.95 -10.48
CA LYS A 5 -3.12 -8.83 -9.33
C LYS A 5 -3.99 -8.13 -8.30
N LEU A 6 -3.72 -6.85 -8.04
CA LEU A 6 -4.52 -6.04 -7.12
C LEU A 6 -5.93 -5.79 -7.66
N GLN A 7 -6.09 -5.55 -8.96
CA GLN A 7 -7.41 -5.45 -9.60
C GLN A 7 -8.25 -6.70 -9.37
N GLU A 8 -7.67 -7.90 -9.49
CA GLU A 8 -8.38 -9.15 -9.24
C GLU A 8 -8.81 -9.29 -7.77
N LEU A 9 -7.93 -8.92 -6.83
CA LEU A 9 -8.19 -9.02 -5.39
C LEU A 9 -9.19 -7.97 -4.88
N LEU A 10 -9.06 -6.74 -5.36
CA LEU A 10 -9.80 -5.57 -4.88
C LEU A 10 -11.05 -5.27 -5.70
N GLN A 11 -11.19 -5.93 -6.87
CA GLN A 11 -12.26 -5.69 -7.84
C GLN A 11 -12.35 -4.23 -8.29
N LYS A 12 -11.20 -3.54 -8.36
CA LYS A 12 -11.08 -2.13 -8.77
C LYS A 12 -10.20 -1.98 -10.01
N PRO A 13 -10.56 -1.11 -10.98
CA PRO A 13 -9.70 -0.80 -12.12
C PRO A 13 -8.29 -0.35 -11.70
N THR A 14 -7.27 -0.66 -12.50
CA THR A 14 -5.88 -0.30 -12.20
C THR A 14 -5.60 1.20 -12.23
N GLU A 15 -6.36 1.93 -13.04
CA GLU A 15 -6.37 3.41 -13.11
C GLU A 15 -6.98 4.08 -11.88
N GLU A 16 -7.79 3.35 -11.10
CA GLU A 16 -8.37 3.82 -9.84
C GLU A 16 -7.47 3.51 -8.63
N GLN A 17 -6.22 3.09 -8.87
CA GLN A 17 -5.26 2.70 -7.84
C GLN A 17 -3.97 3.50 -7.96
N ARG A 18 -3.48 4.03 -6.84
CA ARG A 18 -2.11 4.57 -6.70
C ARG A 18 -1.34 3.72 -5.71
N LEU A 19 -0.12 3.35 -6.10
CA LEU A 19 0.79 2.57 -5.27
C LEU A 19 1.83 3.47 -4.63
N TYR A 20 2.14 3.23 -3.37
CA TYR A 20 3.10 4.02 -2.62
C TYR A 20 4.09 3.13 -1.90
N ARG A 21 5.35 3.58 -1.79
CA ARG A 21 6.33 3.03 -0.86
C ARG A 21 6.64 4.11 0.17
N GLY A 22 6.12 3.96 1.39
CA GLY A 22 6.06 5.07 2.35
C GLY A 22 5.22 6.22 1.77
N GLU A 23 5.81 7.41 1.66
CA GLU A 23 5.15 8.60 1.08
C GLU A 23 5.39 8.76 -0.44
N ALA A 24 6.23 7.92 -1.04
CA ALA A 24 6.61 8.04 -2.46
C ALA A 24 5.62 7.31 -3.35
N LEU A 25 4.95 8.05 -4.25
CA LEU A 25 4.11 7.49 -5.32
C LEU A 25 4.98 6.73 -6.32
N LEU A 26 4.56 5.50 -6.67
CA LEU A 26 5.20 4.67 -7.68
C LEU A 26 4.60 4.94 -9.06
N GLU A 27 5.46 5.05 -10.07
CA GLU A 27 5.03 5.29 -11.45
C GLU A 27 4.47 4.03 -12.11
N ASP A 28 3.48 4.23 -12.97
CA ASP A 28 2.96 3.17 -13.82
C ASP A 28 3.93 2.83 -14.94
N GLY A 29 4.01 1.54 -15.28
CA GLY A 29 4.84 1.04 -16.37
C GLY A 29 6.27 0.64 -15.95
N GLN A 30 6.67 0.90 -14.70
CA GLN A 30 7.90 0.35 -14.13
C GLN A 30 7.62 -0.95 -13.37
N SER A 31 8.54 -1.91 -13.45
CA SER A 31 8.51 -3.11 -12.64
C SER A 31 8.91 -2.82 -11.20
N LEU A 32 8.49 -3.68 -10.27
CA LEU A 32 8.90 -3.57 -8.86
C LEU A 32 10.43 -3.61 -8.69
N ALA A 33 11.12 -4.38 -9.53
CA ALA A 33 12.57 -4.46 -9.52
C ALA A 33 13.23 -3.14 -9.93
N GLU A 34 12.70 -2.46 -10.95
CA GLU A 34 13.21 -1.14 -11.40
C GLU A 34 12.95 -0.05 -10.36
N LEU A 35 11.87 -0.17 -9.58
CA LEU A 35 11.55 0.70 -8.44
C LEU A 35 12.35 0.34 -7.18
N GLY A 36 13.15 -0.73 -7.22
CA GLY A 36 13.94 -1.23 -6.09
C GLY A 36 13.10 -1.78 -4.94
N VAL A 37 11.88 -2.25 -5.21
CA VAL A 37 10.99 -2.84 -4.22
C VAL A 37 11.46 -4.25 -3.87
N GLN A 38 11.63 -4.53 -2.59
CA GLN A 38 12.07 -5.81 -2.05
C GLN A 38 10.92 -6.58 -1.40
N ASN A 39 11.15 -7.85 -1.02
CA ASN A 39 10.10 -8.71 -0.47
C ASN A 39 9.51 -8.20 0.85
N ASP A 40 10.32 -7.53 1.67
CA ASP A 40 9.92 -7.00 2.98
C ASP A 40 9.47 -5.54 2.91
N ASP A 41 9.39 -4.96 1.70
CA ASP A 41 8.85 -3.60 1.54
C ASP A 41 7.33 -3.60 1.69
N GLU A 42 6.83 -2.63 2.46
CA GLU A 42 5.42 -2.32 2.59
C GLU A 42 4.98 -1.41 1.43
N LEU A 43 3.96 -1.84 0.68
CA LEU A 43 3.33 -1.04 -0.36
C LEU A 43 1.92 -0.61 0.08
N GLY A 44 1.71 0.70 0.11
CA GLY A 44 0.41 1.30 0.34
C GLY A 44 -0.38 1.40 -0.97
N VAL A 45 -1.70 1.27 -0.88
CA VAL A 45 -2.62 1.48 -2.00
C VAL A 45 -3.61 2.57 -1.60
N ALA A 46 -3.76 3.61 -2.43
CA ALA A 46 -4.82 4.61 -2.30
C ALA A 46 -5.79 4.48 -3.48
N TYR A 47 -7.09 4.59 -3.20
CA TYR A 47 -8.15 4.47 -4.20
C TYR A 47 -8.63 5.83 -4.72
N ARG A 48 -9.09 5.82 -5.96
CA ARG A 48 -9.84 6.93 -6.52
C ARG A 48 -11.25 6.97 -5.94
N LEU A 49 -11.65 8.16 -5.50
CA LEU A 49 -12.96 8.46 -4.95
C LEU A 49 -13.93 8.88 -6.07
N PRO A 50 -15.27 8.84 -5.82
CA PRO A 50 -16.27 9.22 -6.80
C PRO A 50 -16.20 10.67 -7.29
N ASP A 51 -15.60 11.57 -6.51
CA ASP A 51 -15.37 12.98 -6.88
C ASP A 51 -14.20 13.15 -7.87
N GLY A 52 -13.47 12.07 -8.15
CA GLY A 52 -12.37 12.03 -9.09
C GLY A 52 -10.98 12.24 -8.48
N GLU A 53 -10.92 12.54 -7.18
CA GLU A 53 -9.67 12.65 -6.43
C GLU A 53 -9.23 11.29 -5.87
N PHE A 54 -7.98 11.20 -5.42
CA PHE A 54 -7.52 10.02 -4.68
C PHE A 54 -7.64 10.27 -3.19
N GLU A 55 -8.00 9.24 -2.44
CA GLU A 55 -7.96 9.30 -0.98
C GLU A 55 -6.53 9.52 -0.49
N ALA A 56 -6.41 10.12 0.70
CA ALA A 56 -5.12 10.22 1.37
C ALA A 56 -4.62 8.81 1.71
N LEU A 57 -3.32 8.57 1.49
CA LEU A 57 -2.73 7.29 1.83
C LEU A 57 -2.86 7.03 3.33
N HIS A 58 -3.58 5.97 3.68
CA HIS A 58 -3.72 5.50 5.05
C HIS A 58 -3.35 4.02 5.12
N VAL A 59 -2.27 3.72 5.84
CA VAL A 59 -1.81 2.35 6.08
C VAL A 59 -1.84 2.13 7.58
N GLU A 60 -2.84 1.37 8.06
CA GLU A 60 -2.86 0.93 9.45
C GLU A 60 -1.79 -0.13 9.65
N ARG A 61 -0.77 0.20 10.44
CA ARG A 61 0.21 -0.79 10.89
C ARG A 61 -0.38 -1.55 12.05
N PHE A 62 -0.61 -2.84 11.82
CA PHE A 62 -0.93 -3.77 12.89
C PHE A 62 0.37 -4.11 13.62
N ASP A 63 0.85 -3.16 14.44
CA ASP A 63 2.02 -3.37 15.27
C ASP A 63 1.79 -4.64 16.11
N GLN A 64 2.70 -5.62 16.01
CA GLN A 64 2.68 -6.81 16.85
C GLN A 64 2.86 -6.40 18.32
N GLY A 65 1.73 -6.29 19.03
CA GLY A 65 1.63 -6.36 20.47
C GLY A 65 2.22 -5.18 21.23
N SER A 66 1.33 -4.39 21.84
CA SER A 66 1.63 -3.71 23.10
C SER A 66 2.07 -4.77 24.11
N LYS A 67 3.38 -4.97 24.26
CA LYS A 67 3.96 -5.72 25.38
C LYS A 67 4.24 -4.73 26.52
N GLU A 68 3.18 -4.17 27.05
CA GLU A 68 3.11 -3.28 28.22
C GLU A 68 1.81 -3.73 28.91
N ASP A 69 1.77 -4.46 30.04
CA ASP A 69 2.53 -4.42 31.28
C ASP A 69 2.79 -5.84 31.80
N ALA A 70 4.04 -6.17 32.13
CA ALA A 70 4.31 -7.22 33.11
C ALA A 70 4.67 -6.52 34.42
N PRO A 71 3.91 -6.66 35.52
CA PRO A 71 4.34 -6.13 36.80
C PRO A 71 5.60 -6.89 37.24
N ALA A 72 6.64 -6.15 37.57
CA ALA A 72 7.78 -6.69 38.31
C ALA A 72 7.25 -7.19 39.67
N GLY A 73 7.31 -8.49 39.88
CA GLY A 73 6.99 -9.18 41.13
C GLY A 73 7.98 -10.29 41.38
#